data_AF-A0A8J6HU03-F1
#
_entry.id   AF-A0A8J6HU03-F1
#
_cell.length_a   1.000
_cell.length_b   1.000
_cell.length_c   1.000
_cell.angle_alpha   90.00
_cell.angle_beta   90.00
_cell.angle_gamma   90.00
#
_symmetry.space_group_name_H-M   'P 1'
#
loop_
_entity.id
_entity.type
_entity.pdbx_description
1 polymer ?
#
loop_
_entity_poly.entity_id
_entity_poly.type
_entity_poly.pdbx_seq_one_letter_code
_entity_poly.pdbx_strand_id
1 'polypeptide(L)'
;MLFHYEQDEAKKKALKETAINETIPYYMGRFDALAEKNKGHLALGRLTWADFYFTSFAPSFDPFTGEDTFAKYPNLQALIDKVHAIPAVKKGRAECIRFILSYGNLAFEDVRVPYEEWPALKPQTPFGFLPMLEHEGKKAHQSTAICRYLAKKVNLGGKDDWEDLEIDAAR
;
A
#
# COMPACT_ATOMS: atom_id res chain seq x y z
N MET A 1 -8.68 4.16 -10.13
CA MET A 1 -9.80 3.37 -10.69
C MET A 1 -10.20 3.96 -12.04
N LEU A 2 -10.78 3.15 -12.95
CA LEU A 2 -11.05 3.53 -14.34
C LEU A 2 -11.99 4.74 -14.50
N PHE A 3 -12.94 4.93 -13.57
CA PHE A 3 -13.91 6.04 -13.62
C PHE A 3 -13.28 7.45 -13.62
N HIS A 4 -12.03 7.63 -13.17
CA HIS A 4 -11.38 8.95 -13.23
C HIS A 4 -11.11 9.45 -14.67
N TYR A 5 -11.13 8.53 -15.64
CA TYR A 5 -10.92 8.82 -17.06
C TYR A 5 -12.22 8.75 -17.87
N GLU A 6 -13.32 8.30 -17.26
CA GLU A 6 -14.66 8.34 -17.87
C GLU A 6 -15.15 9.79 -17.95
N GLN A 7 -15.66 10.17 -19.13
CA GLN A 7 -16.14 11.52 -19.44
C GLN A 7 -17.67 11.61 -19.36
N ASP A 8 -18.36 10.48 -19.48
CA ASP A 8 -19.80 10.39 -19.28
C ASP A 8 -20.12 10.41 -17.78
N GLU A 9 -20.62 11.55 -17.28
CA GLU A 9 -20.91 11.73 -15.85
C GLU A 9 -21.96 10.75 -15.31
N ALA A 10 -22.89 10.24 -16.15
CA ALA A 10 -23.86 9.24 -15.72
C ALA A 10 -23.20 7.87 -15.54
N LYS A 11 -22.37 7.44 -16.49
CA LYS A 11 -21.57 6.20 -16.36
C LYS A 11 -20.59 6.29 -15.20
N LYS A 12 -19.88 7.42 -15.05
CA LYS A 12 -18.93 7.70 -13.97
C LYS A 12 -19.58 7.64 -12.60
N LYS A 13 -20.81 8.18 -12.45
CA LYS A 13 -21.62 8.04 -11.24
C LYS A 13 -21.98 6.57 -10.97
N ALA A 14 -22.54 5.87 -11.95
CA ALA A 14 -22.91 4.46 -11.81
C ALA A 14 -21.70 3.57 -11.43
N LEU A 15 -20.55 3.76 -12.09
CA LEU A 15 -19.30 3.07 -11.77
C LEU A 15 -18.81 3.37 -10.35
N LYS A 16 -18.98 4.60 -9.85
CA LYS A 16 -18.66 4.95 -8.46
C LYS A 16 -19.61 4.26 -7.48
N GLU A 17 -20.91 4.20 -7.78
CA GLU A 17 -21.92 3.55 -6.95
C GLU A 17 -21.67 2.03 -6.87
N THR A 18 -21.44 1.33 -7.99
CA THR A 18 -21.03 -0.09 -7.99
C THR A 18 -19.71 -0.32 -7.27
N ALA A 19 -18.74 0.61 -7.40
CA ALA A 19 -17.47 0.49 -6.69
C ALA A 19 -17.64 0.55 -5.16
N ILE A 20 -18.48 1.45 -4.65
CA ILE A 20 -18.72 1.64 -3.21
C ILE A 20 -19.63 0.56 -2.63
N ASN A 21 -20.72 0.20 -3.32
CA ASN A 21 -21.77 -0.65 -2.77
C ASN A 21 -21.53 -2.15 -2.98
N GLU A 22 -20.76 -2.52 -4.01
CA GLU A 22 -20.56 -3.94 -4.39
C GLU A 22 -19.07 -4.32 -4.37
N THR A 23 -18.24 -3.57 -5.10
CA THR A 23 -16.86 -3.98 -5.38
C THR A 23 -15.98 -3.90 -4.13
N ILE A 24 -15.96 -2.75 -3.45
CA ILE A 24 -15.19 -2.57 -2.21
C ILE A 24 -15.67 -3.56 -1.13
N PRO A 25 -16.98 -3.68 -0.82
CA PRO A 25 -17.43 -4.63 0.20
C PRO A 25 -17.06 -6.10 -0.08
N TYR A 26 -17.15 -6.53 -1.34
CA TYR A 26 -16.77 -7.87 -1.76
C TYR A 26 -15.28 -8.16 -1.55
N TYR A 27 -14.39 -7.24 -1.95
CA TYR A 27 -12.95 -7.45 -1.77
C TYR A 27 -12.53 -7.27 -0.32
N MET A 28 -13.01 -6.25 0.39
CA MET A 28 -12.63 -6.00 1.79
C MET A 28 -13.12 -7.13 2.71
N GLY A 29 -14.33 -7.67 2.51
CA GLY A 29 -14.78 -8.85 3.26
C GLY A 29 -13.91 -10.10 3.02
N ARG A 30 -13.35 -10.26 1.81
CA ARG A 30 -12.40 -11.35 1.50
C ARG A 30 -11.02 -11.11 2.13
N PHE A 31 -10.52 -9.87 2.12
CA PHE A 31 -9.27 -9.52 2.79
C PHE A 31 -9.39 -9.63 4.31
N ASP A 32 -10.55 -9.33 4.90
CA ASP A 32 -10.81 -9.50 6.34
C ASP A 32 -10.81 -10.97 6.76
N ALA A 33 -11.52 -11.83 6.03
CA ALA A 33 -11.49 -13.28 6.24
C ALA A 33 -10.10 -13.89 5.96
N LEU A 34 -9.33 -13.34 5.02
CA LEU A 34 -7.94 -13.72 4.79
C LEU A 34 -7.07 -13.33 5.99
N ALA A 35 -7.25 -12.11 6.52
CA ALA A 35 -6.55 -11.63 7.69
C ALA A 35 -6.85 -12.48 8.93
N GLU A 36 -8.12 -12.84 9.17
CA GLU A 36 -8.53 -13.76 10.24
C GLU A 36 -7.80 -15.12 10.12
N LYS A 37 -7.89 -15.77 8.95
CA LYS A 37 -7.22 -17.04 8.65
C LYS A 37 -5.71 -16.98 8.89
N ASN A 38 -5.10 -15.85 8.57
CA ASN A 38 -3.67 -15.58 8.70
C ASN A 38 -3.33 -14.82 10.01
N LYS A 39 -4.11 -15.03 11.09
CA LYS A 39 -3.78 -14.56 12.46
C LYS A 39 -3.62 -13.03 12.59
N GLY A 40 -4.43 -12.28 11.85
CA GLY A 40 -4.40 -10.82 11.78
C GLY A 40 -3.27 -10.26 10.92
N HIS A 41 -2.95 -10.92 9.80
CA HIS A 41 -1.96 -10.55 8.78
C HIS A 41 -2.44 -10.97 7.40
N LEU A 42 -2.00 -10.35 6.31
CA LEU A 42 -2.51 -10.69 4.97
C LEU A 42 -1.96 -12.02 4.43
N ALA A 43 -0.74 -12.41 4.81
CA ALA A 43 -0.09 -13.61 4.31
C ALA A 43 0.67 -14.38 5.41
N LEU A 44 0.90 -15.69 5.19
CA LEU A 44 1.81 -16.56 5.95
C LEU A 44 1.61 -16.64 7.48
N GLY A 45 0.51 -16.11 8.02
CA GLY A 45 0.25 -16.09 9.46
C GLY A 45 1.18 -15.16 10.27
N ARG A 46 1.87 -14.21 9.62
CA ARG A 46 2.90 -13.34 10.21
C ARG A 46 3.02 -12.00 9.47
N LEU A 47 3.74 -11.05 10.07
CA LEU A 47 4.03 -9.76 9.43
C LEU A 47 4.90 -9.94 8.17
N THR A 48 4.48 -9.30 7.07
CA THR A 48 5.11 -9.31 5.75
C THR A 48 5.02 -7.92 5.11
N TRP A 49 5.69 -7.72 3.97
CA TRP A 49 5.63 -6.43 3.27
C TRP A 49 4.24 -6.12 2.67
N ALA A 50 3.39 -7.12 2.45
CA ALA A 50 2.01 -6.90 1.99
C ALA A 50 1.17 -6.14 3.03
N ASP A 51 1.34 -6.45 4.32
CA ASP A 51 0.68 -5.74 5.42
C ASP A 51 0.99 -4.23 5.37
N PHE A 52 2.27 -3.90 5.23
CA PHE A 52 2.73 -2.51 5.09
C PHE A 52 2.24 -1.84 3.81
N TYR A 53 2.14 -2.57 2.70
CA TYR A 53 1.65 -2.06 1.43
C TYR A 53 0.17 -1.70 1.49
N PHE A 54 -0.66 -2.64 1.99
CA PHE A 54 -2.10 -2.49 2.13
C PHE A 54 -2.46 -1.34 3.09
N THR A 55 -1.88 -1.32 4.29
CA THR A 55 -2.16 -0.31 5.31
C THR A 55 -1.79 1.11 4.86
N SER A 56 -0.71 1.25 4.07
CA SER A 56 -0.34 2.52 3.44
C SER A 56 -1.31 3.00 2.35
N PHE A 57 -2.13 2.10 1.80
CA PHE A 57 -3.15 2.43 0.81
C PHE A 57 -4.53 2.63 1.44
N ALA A 58 -4.83 1.94 2.55
CA ALA A 58 -6.11 1.97 3.25
C ALA A 58 -6.70 3.38 3.49
N PRO A 59 -5.95 4.40 3.97
CA PRO A 59 -6.48 5.77 4.14
C PRO A 59 -6.94 6.47 2.84
N SER A 60 -6.72 5.87 1.67
CA SER A 60 -7.19 6.39 0.38
C SER A 60 -8.65 6.01 0.09
N PHE A 61 -9.23 5.05 0.83
CA PHE A 61 -10.62 4.63 0.62
C PHE A 61 -11.63 5.58 1.27
N ASP A 62 -11.38 6.10 2.47
CA ASP A 62 -12.36 6.92 3.19
C ASP A 62 -12.77 8.21 2.44
N PRO A 63 -11.84 8.95 1.79
CA PRO A 63 -12.23 10.08 0.93
C PRO A 63 -12.97 9.66 -0.35
N PHE A 64 -12.89 8.38 -0.74
CA PHE A 64 -13.59 7.84 -1.91
C PHE A 64 -15.01 7.37 -1.58
N THR A 65 -15.16 6.63 -0.48
CA THR A 65 -16.43 6.08 0.05
C THR A 65 -17.27 7.15 0.75
N GLY A 66 -16.63 8.08 1.47
CA GLY A 66 -17.28 9.08 2.32
C GLY A 66 -17.52 8.62 3.77
N GLU A 67 -17.00 7.46 4.16
CA GLU A 67 -17.16 6.85 5.48
C GLU A 67 -15.83 6.25 5.96
N ASP A 68 -15.73 5.86 7.24
CA ASP A 68 -14.66 4.97 7.70
C ASP A 68 -14.86 3.60 7.04
N THR A 69 -14.00 3.28 6.08
CA THR A 69 -14.16 2.10 5.23
C THR A 69 -13.86 0.81 5.99
N PHE A 70 -13.03 0.88 7.04
CA PHE A 70 -12.44 -0.29 7.71
C PHE A 70 -13.07 -0.61 9.06
N ALA A 71 -13.82 0.31 9.67
CA ALA A 71 -14.61 0.06 10.90
C ALA A 71 -15.55 -1.17 10.82
N LYS A 72 -15.95 -1.60 9.62
CA LYS A 72 -16.79 -2.80 9.37
C LYS A 72 -16.00 -4.09 9.07
N TYR A 73 -14.67 -4.03 9.09
CA TYR A 73 -13.74 -5.12 8.81
C TYR A 73 -12.74 -5.24 9.98
N PRO A 74 -13.10 -5.95 11.06
CA PRO A 74 -12.37 -5.88 12.33
C PRO A 74 -10.94 -6.44 12.25
N ASN A 75 -10.68 -7.44 11.39
CA ASN A 75 -9.35 -8.00 11.21
C ASN A 75 -8.44 -7.05 10.41
N LEU A 76 -8.99 -6.37 9.39
CA LEU A 76 -8.28 -5.33 8.65
C LEU A 76 -8.04 -4.07 9.49
N GLN A 77 -9.01 -3.64 10.29
CA GLN A 77 -8.85 -2.51 11.21
C GLN A 77 -7.72 -2.80 12.21
N ALA A 78 -7.75 -3.97 12.85
CA ALA A 78 -6.70 -4.38 13.77
C ALA A 78 -5.30 -4.48 13.12
N LEU A 79 -5.23 -4.84 11.82
CA LEU A 79 -3.99 -4.81 11.05
C LEU A 79 -3.50 -3.38 10.77
N ILE A 80 -4.41 -2.48 10.38
CA ILE A 80 -4.12 -1.06 10.16
C ILE A 80 -3.57 -0.42 11.44
N ASP A 81 -4.25 -0.62 12.56
CA ASP A 81 -3.84 -0.09 13.86
C ASP A 81 -2.47 -0.66 14.30
N LYS A 82 -2.25 -1.97 14.11
CA LYS A 82 -0.97 -2.65 14.41
C LYS A 82 0.20 -2.06 13.61
N VAL A 83 0.02 -1.78 12.31
CA VAL A 83 1.08 -1.20 11.47
C VAL A 83 1.28 0.28 11.78
N HIS A 84 0.21 1.05 11.96
CA HIS A 84 0.29 2.48 12.26
C HIS A 84 0.85 2.79 13.67
N ALA A 85 0.86 1.81 14.58
CA ALA A 85 1.56 1.90 15.87
C ALA A 85 3.10 1.86 15.75
N ILE A 86 3.66 1.47 14.60
CA ILE A 86 5.11 1.47 14.38
C ILE A 86 5.60 2.93 14.24
N PRO A 87 6.60 3.38 15.03
CA PRO A 87 7.07 4.78 15.03
C PRO A 87 7.71 5.22 13.70
N ALA A 88 6.87 5.56 12.72
CA ALA A 88 7.24 5.88 11.36
C ALA A 88 6.53 7.18 10.88
N VAL A 89 6.42 7.37 9.56
CA VAL A 89 6.52 8.73 8.99
C VAL A 89 5.32 9.08 8.09
N LYS A 90 4.64 10.20 8.40
CA LYS A 90 3.58 10.93 7.64
C LYS A 90 3.04 10.29 6.35
N LYS A 91 1.71 10.15 6.25
CA LYS A 91 0.90 9.60 5.15
C LYS A 91 1.40 9.89 3.71
N GLY A 92 1.29 8.91 2.81
CA GLY A 92 1.46 9.10 1.35
C GLY A 92 2.05 7.91 0.58
N ARG A 93 2.20 7.99 -0.75
CA ARG A 93 2.63 6.85 -1.61
C ARG A 93 3.97 6.18 -1.27
N ALA A 94 4.84 6.83 -0.50
CA ALA A 94 6.10 6.29 0.01
C ALA A 94 6.00 5.68 1.41
N GLU A 95 4.81 5.62 2.01
CA GLU A 95 4.57 5.18 3.41
C GLU A 95 4.97 3.73 3.65
N CYS A 96 4.60 2.81 2.76
CA CYS A 96 4.96 1.39 2.88
C CYS A 96 6.49 1.18 2.89
N ILE A 97 7.20 1.91 2.05
CA ILE A 97 8.67 1.90 1.98
C ILE A 97 9.27 2.40 3.30
N ARG A 98 8.77 3.53 3.81
CA ARG A 98 9.27 4.15 5.05
C ARG A 98 8.92 3.33 6.30
N PHE A 99 7.76 2.68 6.33
CA PHE A 99 7.45 1.68 7.36
C PHE A 99 8.44 0.52 7.36
N ILE A 100 8.71 -0.09 6.20
CA ILE A 100 9.65 -1.22 6.08
C ILE A 100 11.08 -0.81 6.50
N LEU A 101 11.54 0.38 6.08
CA LEU A 101 12.84 0.93 6.49
C LEU A 101 12.91 1.14 8.01
N SER A 102 11.88 1.76 8.60
CA SER A 102 11.83 2.08 10.03
C SER A 102 11.70 0.82 10.88
N TYR A 103 10.86 -0.14 10.48
CA TYR A 103 10.73 -1.46 11.11
C TYR A 103 12.06 -2.22 11.13
N GLY A 104 12.84 -2.12 10.05
CA GLY A 104 14.18 -2.71 9.95
C GLY A 104 15.29 -1.92 10.66
N ASN A 105 15.00 -0.79 11.31
CA ASN A 105 15.98 0.18 11.81
C ASN A 105 17.03 0.60 10.76
N LEU A 106 16.63 0.65 9.48
CA LEU A 106 17.49 1.05 8.38
C LEU A 106 17.50 2.58 8.29
N ALA A 107 18.69 3.19 8.31
CA ALA A 107 18.83 4.64 8.09
C ALA A 107 18.46 5.00 6.64
N PHE A 108 17.68 6.07 6.46
CA PHE A 108 17.29 6.59 5.15
C PHE A 108 17.06 8.10 5.18
N GLU A 109 17.11 8.72 4.00
CA GLU A 109 16.75 10.13 3.79
C GLU A 109 15.36 10.21 3.14
N ASP A 110 14.43 10.95 3.76
CA ASP A 110 13.06 11.17 3.25
C ASP A 110 13.03 12.43 2.35
N VAL A 111 13.58 12.31 1.14
CA VAL A 111 13.59 13.41 0.15
C VAL A 111 12.17 13.65 -0.37
N ARG A 112 11.49 14.64 0.21
CA ARG A 112 10.12 15.03 -0.16
C ARG A 112 10.13 16.10 -1.24
N VAL A 113 9.30 15.89 -2.26
CA VAL A 113 9.12 16.80 -3.39
C VAL A 113 7.85 17.62 -3.16
N PRO A 114 7.92 18.96 -2.99
CA PRO A 114 6.76 19.84 -2.98
C PRO A 114 5.93 19.73 -4.26
N TYR A 115 4.63 20.03 -4.18
CA TYR A 115 3.74 19.90 -5.33
C TYR A 115 4.12 20.86 -6.47
N GLU A 116 4.70 22.00 -6.10
CA GLU A 116 5.17 23.08 -6.95
C GLU A 116 6.43 22.67 -7.74
N GLU A 117 7.28 21.81 -7.17
CA GLU A 117 8.51 21.31 -7.79
C GLU A 117 8.26 20.05 -8.64
N TRP A 118 7.19 19.31 -8.36
CA TRP A 118 6.86 18.07 -9.05
C TRP A 118 6.77 18.20 -10.58
N PRO A 119 6.18 19.25 -11.19
CA PRO A 119 6.16 19.43 -12.65
C PRO A 119 7.56 19.44 -13.30
N ALA A 120 8.58 19.98 -12.61
CA ALA A 120 9.95 20.04 -13.12
C ALA A 120 10.72 18.72 -12.92
N LEU A 121 10.40 17.98 -11.85
CA LEU A 121 11.02 16.68 -11.58
C LEU A 121 10.39 15.53 -12.38
N LYS A 122 9.08 15.58 -12.64
CA LYS A 122 8.32 14.50 -13.29
C LYS A 122 8.95 13.97 -14.59
N PRO A 123 9.45 14.80 -15.54
CA PRO A 123 10.11 14.31 -16.76
C PRO A 123 11.41 13.54 -16.50
N GLN A 124 12.03 13.73 -15.34
CA GLN A 124 13.28 13.09 -14.92
C GLN A 124 13.04 11.77 -14.17
N THR A 125 11.81 11.53 -13.71
CA THR A 125 11.44 10.26 -13.05
C THR A 125 11.06 9.19 -14.07
N PRO A 126 11.53 7.93 -13.92
CA PRO A 126 11.04 6.81 -14.71
C PRO A 126 9.51 6.73 -14.72
N PHE A 127 8.92 6.76 -15.90
CA PHE A 127 7.46 6.71 -16.13
C PHE A 127 6.64 7.87 -15.52
N GLY A 128 7.27 8.91 -14.96
CA GLY A 128 6.56 10.08 -14.43
C GLY A 128 5.84 9.83 -13.10
N PHE A 129 6.37 8.96 -12.22
CA PHE A 129 5.78 8.60 -10.93
C PHE A 129 6.81 8.56 -9.79
N LEU A 130 6.32 8.84 -8.57
CA LEU A 130 6.99 8.58 -7.29
C LEU A 130 6.23 7.44 -6.55
N PRO A 131 6.87 6.67 -5.66
CA PRO A 131 8.21 6.86 -5.07
C PRO A 131 9.38 6.29 -5.90
N MET A 132 10.57 6.80 -5.58
CA MET A 132 11.88 6.31 -5.99
C MET A 132 12.65 5.80 -4.77
N LEU A 133 13.58 4.87 -4.97
CA LEU A 133 14.63 4.52 -4.00
C LEU A 133 15.99 4.75 -4.67
N GLU A 134 16.93 5.35 -3.95
CA GLU A 134 18.35 5.36 -4.32
C GLU A 134 19.15 4.60 -3.25
N HIS A 135 19.99 3.66 -3.69
CA HIS A 135 20.81 2.82 -2.81
C HIS A 135 22.08 2.43 -3.56
N GLU A 136 23.25 2.70 -2.99
CA GLU A 136 24.56 2.43 -3.61
C GLU A 136 24.71 3.05 -5.02
N GLY A 137 24.16 4.25 -5.22
CA GLY A 137 24.13 4.94 -6.53
C GLY A 137 23.19 4.33 -7.57
N LYS A 138 22.49 3.23 -7.26
CA LYS A 138 21.47 2.62 -8.11
C LYS A 138 20.11 3.22 -7.76
N LYS A 139 19.33 3.59 -8.80
CA LYS A 139 17.98 4.12 -8.65
C LYS A 139 16.95 3.06 -9.04
N ALA A 140 15.93 2.89 -8.20
CA ALA A 140 14.79 2.00 -8.43
C ALA A 140 13.47 2.77 -8.30
N HIS A 141 12.42 2.26 -8.94
CA HIS A 141 11.07 2.82 -8.96
C HIS A 141 10.02 1.71 -8.80
N GLN A 142 8.74 2.07 -8.75
CA GLN A 142 7.60 1.23 -8.32
C GLN A 142 7.65 0.86 -6.83
N SER A 143 6.63 1.27 -6.08
CA SER A 143 6.55 1.01 -4.63
C SER A 143 6.59 -0.48 -4.29
N THR A 144 5.91 -1.34 -5.06
CA THR A 144 5.91 -2.80 -4.86
C THR A 144 7.30 -3.42 -5.01
N ALA A 145 8.04 -3.04 -6.07
CA ALA A 145 9.40 -3.56 -6.30
C ALA A 145 10.37 -3.13 -5.20
N ILE A 146 10.26 -1.86 -4.77
CA ILE A 146 11.04 -1.32 -3.65
C ILE A 146 10.69 -2.05 -2.33
N CYS A 147 9.39 -2.26 -2.05
CA CYS A 147 8.95 -2.99 -0.86
C CYS A 147 9.55 -4.40 -0.82
N ARG A 148 9.47 -5.17 -1.91
CA ARG A 148 10.05 -6.53 -1.99
C ARG A 148 11.57 -6.53 -1.80
N TYR A 149 12.29 -5.58 -2.42
CA TYR A 149 13.73 -5.46 -2.26
C TYR A 149 14.13 -5.22 -0.80
N LEU A 150 13.43 -4.31 -0.12
CA LEU A 150 13.69 -4.00 1.29
C LEU A 150 13.22 -5.12 2.21
N ALA A 151 12.10 -5.77 1.92
CA ALA A 151 11.56 -6.88 2.70
C ALA A 151 12.56 -8.03 2.88
N LYS A 152 13.36 -8.34 1.85
CA LYS A 152 14.42 -9.35 1.92
C LYS A 152 15.57 -8.96 2.86
N LYS A 153 15.80 -7.66 3.09
CA LYS A 153 16.81 -7.16 4.06
C LYS A 153 16.32 -7.19 5.51
N VAL A 154 15.00 -7.21 5.74
CA VAL A 154 14.38 -7.04 7.08
C VAL A 154 13.47 -8.21 7.50
N ASN A 155 13.60 -9.36 6.84
CA ASN A 155 12.83 -10.59 7.10
C ASN A 155 11.29 -10.45 6.98
N LEU A 156 10.83 -9.61 6.04
CA LEU A 156 9.41 -9.42 5.71
C LEU A 156 8.98 -10.08 4.38
N GLY A 157 9.90 -10.77 3.70
CA GLY A 157 9.62 -11.62 2.54
C GLY A 157 9.29 -13.06 2.92
N GLY A 158 9.09 -13.91 1.90
CA GLY A 158 8.97 -15.36 2.05
C GLY A 158 10.33 -16.02 2.29
N LYS A 159 10.32 -17.26 2.83
CA LYS A 159 11.54 -18.08 2.97
C LYS A 159 11.98 -18.74 1.65
N ASP A 160 11.05 -18.85 0.71
CA ASP A 160 11.19 -19.51 -0.60
C ASP A 160 10.30 -18.78 -1.64
N ASP A 161 10.45 -19.14 -2.92
CA ASP A 161 9.71 -18.50 -4.03
C ASP A 161 8.19 -18.70 -3.92
N TRP A 162 7.72 -19.75 -3.23
CA TRP A 162 6.30 -20.01 -3.03
C TRP A 162 5.71 -19.10 -1.96
N GLU A 163 6.38 -18.95 -0.81
CA GLU A 163 5.99 -17.97 0.21
C GLU A 163 6.02 -16.53 -0.35
N ASP A 164 7.00 -16.19 -1.19
CA ASP A 164 7.07 -14.87 -1.84
C ASP A 164 5.85 -14.64 -2.77
N LEU A 165 5.40 -15.68 -3.49
CA LEU A 165 4.19 -15.66 -4.33
C LEU A 165 2.90 -15.56 -3.50
N GLU A 166 2.81 -16.25 -2.35
CA GLU A 166 1.67 -16.14 -1.44
C GLU A 166 1.53 -14.72 -0.87
N ILE A 167 2.65 -14.03 -0.61
CA ILE A 167 2.63 -12.61 -0.21
C ILE A 167 2.18 -11.70 -1.36
N ASP A 168 2.67 -11.92 -2.59
CA ASP A 168 2.23 -11.14 -3.76
C ASP A 168 0.72 -11.27 -4.02
N ALA A 169 0.16 -12.47 -3.83
CA ALA A 169 -1.24 -12.77 -4.05
C ALA A 169 -2.18 -12.12 -3.01
N ALA A 170 -1.65 -11.63 -1.90
CA ALA A 170 -2.39 -11.04 -0.79
C ALA A 170 -2.30 -9.50 -0.70
N ARG A 171 -1.72 -8.83 -1.71
CA ARG A 171 -1.42 -7.38 -1.71
C ARG A 171 -2.49 -6.47 -2.35
#